data_AF-A0A524NLH5-F1
#
_entry.id   AF-A0A524NLH5-F1
#
_cell.length_a   1.000
_cell.length_b   1.000
_cell.length_c   1.000
_cell.angle_alpha   90.00
_cell.angle_beta   90.00
_cell.angle_gamma   90.00
#
_symmetry.space_group_name_H-M   'P 1'
#
loop_
_entity.id
_entity.type
_entity.pdbx_description
1 polymer ?
#
loop_
_entity_poly.entity_id
_entity_poly.type
_entity_poly.pdbx_seq_one_letter_code
_entity_poly.pdbx_strand_id
1 'polypeptide(L)' 'MNISEAMKLKTKIHASCGIDLKMLDTSEDGLVLYIERKAIDIGAYKLLADYTAQNDLSLQLDIGNFIVSKNALPPH' A
#
# COMPACT_ATOMS: atom_id res chain seq x y z
N MET A 1 4.76 -7.68 6.38
CA MET A 1 4.87 -6.82 7.61
C MET A 1 4.06 -7.41 8.75
N ASN A 2 4.22 -6.97 10.00
CA ASN A 2 3.32 -7.41 11.09
C ASN A 2 2.04 -6.54 11.15
N ILE A 3 1.04 -6.98 11.92
CA ILE A 3 -0.26 -6.29 12.00
C ILE A 3 -0.20 -4.89 12.60
N SER A 4 0.67 -4.67 13.59
CA SER A 4 0.86 -3.36 14.21
C SER A 4 1.43 -2.36 13.20
N GLU A 5 2.38 -2.80 12.38
CA GLU A 5 2.98 -1.99 11.31
C GLU A 5 1.97 -1.70 10.21
N ALA A 6 1.23 -2.70 9.75
CA ALA A 6 0.19 -2.54 8.73
C ALA A 6 -0.87 -1.53 9.15
N MET A 7 -1.34 -1.62 10.40
CA MET A 7 -2.32 -0.68 10.96
C MET A 7 -1.78 0.74 11.09
N LYS A 8 -0.53 0.90 11.54
CA LYS A 8 0.13 2.22 11.58
C LYS A 8 0.24 2.82 10.19
N LEU A 9 0.62 2.01 9.21
CA LEU A 9 0.81 2.47 7.83
C LEU A 9 -0.54 2.83 7.18
N LYS A 10 -1.56 1.98 7.32
CA LYS A 10 -2.93 2.24 6.89
C LYS A 10 -3.46 3.56 7.48
N THR A 11 -3.29 3.76 8.79
CA THR A 11 -3.76 4.99 9.47
C THR A 11 -3.05 6.23 8.95
N LYS A 12 -1.71 6.16 8.75
CA LYS A 12 -0.94 7.28 8.21
C LYS A 12 -1.35 7.61 6.77
N ILE A 13 -1.48 6.60 5.90
CA ILE A 13 -1.87 6.81 4.50
C ILE A 13 -3.29 7.38 4.42
N HIS A 14 -4.21 6.91 5.25
CA HIS A 14 -5.54 7.49 5.33
C HIS A 14 -5.50 8.96 5.77
N ALA A 15 -4.73 9.28 6.81
CA ALA A 15 -4.60 10.66 7.30
C ALA A 15 -3.90 11.59 6.29
N SER A 16 -2.93 11.08 5.52
CA SER A 16 -2.15 11.88 4.56
C SER A 16 -2.80 11.98 3.18
N CYS A 17 -3.46 10.92 2.73
CA CYS A 17 -3.95 10.80 1.35
C CYS A 17 -5.48 10.68 1.25
N GLY A 18 -6.20 10.49 2.37
CA GLY A 18 -7.64 10.20 2.37
C GLY A 18 -8.00 8.80 1.84
N ILE A 19 -7.00 7.94 1.64
CA ILE A 19 -7.16 6.62 1.02
C ILE A 19 -7.34 5.56 2.11
N ASP A 20 -8.43 4.79 2.05
CA ASP A 20 -8.60 3.63 2.90
C ASP A 20 -7.99 2.38 2.25
N LEU A 21 -6.86 1.94 2.80
CA LEU A 21 -6.19 0.73 2.35
C LEU A 21 -6.82 -0.51 2.97
N LYS A 22 -6.99 -1.57 2.18
CA LYS A 22 -7.35 -2.89 2.68
C LYS A 22 -6.09 -3.63 3.11
N MET A 23 -6.23 -4.54 4.06
CA MET A 23 -5.15 -5.43 4.51
C MET A 23 -5.38 -6.81 3.95
N LEU A 24 -4.34 -7.41 3.38
CA LEU A 24 -4.33 -8.80 2.95
C LEU A 24 -3.22 -9.52 3.69
N ASP A 25 -3.53 -10.67 4.29
CA ASP A 25 -2.52 -11.56 4.84
C ASP A 25 -2.09 -12.53 3.74
N THR A 26 -0.87 -12.38 3.24
CA THR A 26 -0.31 -13.31 2.26
C THR A 26 0.58 -14.31 2.99
N SER A 27 0.45 -15.59 2.64
CA SER A 27 1.23 -16.66 3.27
C SER A 27 2.73 -16.55 3.01
N GLU A 28 3.14 -15.85 1.96
CA GLU A 28 4.56 -15.72 1.56
C GLU A 28 5.22 -14.42 2.06
N ASP A 29 4.51 -13.29 2.06
CA ASP A 29 5.07 -11.96 2.41
C ASP A 29 4.50 -11.38 3.72
N GLY A 30 3.62 -12.14 4.38
CA GLY A 30 2.85 -11.72 5.54
C GLY A 30 1.79 -10.69 5.18
N LEU A 31 1.48 -9.77 6.10
CA LEU A 31 0.51 -8.74 5.80
C LEU A 31 1.04 -7.76 4.74
N VAL A 32 0.19 -7.41 3.78
CA VAL A 32 0.39 -6.33 2.81
C VAL A 32 -0.82 -5.39 2.83
N LEU A 33 -0.62 -4.14 2.44
CA LEU A 33 -1.73 -3.21 2.23
C LEU A 33 -2.04 -3.15 0.75
N TYR A 34 -3.32 -3.12 0.38
CA TYR A 34 -3.71 -3.06 -1.01
C TYR A 34 -4.93 -2.17 -1.23
N ILE A 35 -5.08 -1.72 -2.47
CA ILE A 35 -6.23 -0.95 -2.93
C ILE A 35 -6.45 -1.22 -4.41
N GLU A 36 -7.72 -1.39 -4.78
CA GLU A 36 -8.12 -1.64 -6.15
C GLU A 36 -7.74 -0.45 -7.04
N ARG A 37 -7.07 -0.71 -8.16
CA ARG A 37 -6.64 0.35 -9.11
C ARG A 37 -7.83 1.20 -9.57
N LYS A 38 -9.00 0.60 -9.74
CA LYS A 38 -10.23 1.30 -10.17
C LYS A 38 -10.76 2.28 -9.12
N ALA A 39 -10.39 2.11 -7.86
CA ALA A 39 -10.79 2.99 -6.77
C ALA A 39 -9.83 4.18 -6.60
N ILE A 40 -8.73 4.23 -7.35
CA ILE A 40 -7.71 5.29 -7.28
C ILE A 40 -7.79 6.16 -8.53
N ASP A 41 -7.99 7.46 -8.32
CA ASP A 41 -7.77 8.46 -9.35
C ASP A 41 -6.29 8.89 -9.43
N ILE A 42 -5.96 9.71 -10.44
CA ILE A 42 -4.58 10.14 -10.68
C ILE A 42 -4.00 10.99 -9.53
N GLY A 43 -4.84 11.74 -8.81
CA GLY A 43 -4.43 12.57 -7.68
C GLY A 43 -4.09 11.71 -6.46
N ALA A 44 -4.98 10.78 -6.12
CA ALA A 44 -4.78 9.78 -5.08
C ALA A 44 -3.55 8.91 -5.35
N TYR A 45 -3.34 8.48 -6.61
CA TYR A 45 -2.14 7.75 -7.01
C TYR A 45 -0.88 8.57 -6.74
N LYS A 46 -0.86 9.84 -7.14
CA LYS A 46 0.30 10.72 -6.95
C LYS A 46 0.62 10.92 -5.46
N LEU A 47 -0.39 11.17 -4.63
CA LEU A 47 -0.23 11.30 -3.18
C LEU A 47 0.32 10.01 -2.56
N LEU A 48 -0.21 8.85 -2.96
CA LEU A 48 0.25 7.56 -2.48
C LEU A 48 1.70 7.30 -2.90
N ALA A 49 2.04 7.54 -4.17
CA ALA A 49 3.38 7.38 -4.70
C ALA A 49 4.39 8.29 -3.97
N ASP A 50 4.08 9.58 -3.82
CA ASP A 50 4.92 10.55 -3.11
C ASP A 50 5.12 10.13 -1.65
N TYR A 51 4.05 9.71 -0.96
CA TYR A 51 4.13 9.22 0.42
C TYR A 51 5.00 7.97 0.55
N THR A 52 4.82 6.99 -0.34
CA THR A 52 5.61 5.75 -0.32
C THR A 52 7.09 6.02 -0.57
N ALA A 53 7.42 6.92 -1.51
CA ALA A 53 8.80 7.31 -1.77
C ALA A 53 9.46 8.03 -0.57
N GLN A 54 8.72 8.89 0.14
CA GLN A 54 9.23 9.62 1.31
C GLN A 54 9.47 8.73 2.55
N ASN A 55 8.87 7.54 2.59
CA ASN A 55 8.92 6.65 3.75
C ASN A 55 9.65 5.33 3.47
N ASP A 56 10.43 5.26 2.37
CA ASP A 56 11.14 4.06 1.92
C ASP A 56 10.21 2.83 1.82
N LEU A 57 9.02 3.03 1.26
CA LEU A 57 8.04 1.98 1.01
C LEU A 57 7.97 1.62 -0.47
N SER A 58 7.60 0.38 -0.74
CA SER A 58 7.31 -0.08 -2.10
C SER A 58 5.84 0.14 -2.43
N LEU A 59 5.59 0.65 -3.64
CA LEU A 59 4.27 0.72 -4.27
C LEU A 59 4.34 -0.08 -5.57
N GLN A 60 3.60 -1.18 -5.66
CA GLN A 60 3.59 -2.07 -6.83
C GLN A 60 2.18 -2.21 -7.39
N LEU A 61 2.07 -2.42 -8.70
CA LEU A 61 0.79 -2.75 -9.33
C LEU A 61 0.78 -4.26 -9.62
N ASP A 62 -0.16 -4.98 -9.02
CA ASP A 62 -0.30 -6.41 -9.18
C ASP A 62 -1.78 -6.81 -9.34
N ILE A 63 -2.09 -7.62 -10.36
CA ILE A 63 -3.44 -8.10 -10.72
C ILE A 63 -4.53 -7.02 -10.53
N GLY A 64 -4.28 -5.79 -10.99
CA GLY A 64 -5.24 -4.69 -10.91
C GLY A 64 -5.42 -4.03 -9.54
N ASN A 65 -4.55 -4.33 -8.57
CA ASN A 65 -4.46 -3.68 -7.27
C ASN A 65 -3.11 -2.98 -7.12
N PHE A 66 -3.11 -1.83 -6.46
CA PHE A 66 -1.87 -1.28 -5.93
C PHE A 66 -1.58 -1.90 -4.58
N ILE A 67 -0.36 -2.37 -4.39
CA ILE A 67 0.13 -3.00 -3.16
C ILE A 67 1.18 -2.10 -2.55
N VAL A 68 1.04 -1.85 -1.24
CA VAL A 68 2.00 -1.09 -0.43
C VAL A 68 2.63 -2.03 0.59
N SER A 69 3.95 -2.07 0.59
CA SER A 69 4.76 -2.94 1.45
C SER A 69 6.07 -2.28 1.88
N LYS A 70 6.69 -2.76 2.96
CA LYS A 70 8.03 -2.33 3.38
C LYS A 70 9.14 -2.95 2.54
N ASN A 71 8.94 -4.19 2.11
CA ASN A 71 9.86 -4.89 1.23
C ASN A 71 9.34 -4.77 -0.20
N ALA A 72 10.24 -4.66 -1.18
CA ALA A 72 9.85 -4.91 -2.55
C ALA A 72 9.36 -6.36 -2.63
N LEU A 73 8.09 -6.54 -2.98
CA LEU A 73 7.56 -7.88 -3.26
C LEU A 73 8.22 -8.38 -4.55
N PRO A 74 8.55 -9.68 -4.64
CA PRO A 74 9.04 -10.26 -5.88
C PRO A 74 8.00 -10.05 -7.00
N PRO A 75 8.43 -9.77 -8.24
CA PRO A 75 7.50 -9.71 -9.37
C PRO A 75 6.87 -11.10 -9.57
N HIS A 76 5.54 -11.16 -9.62
CA HIS A 76 4.78 -12.34 -10.01
C HIS A 76 4.45 -12.34 -11.51
#